data_AF-A0A4Y2WAH9-F1
#
_entry.id   AF-A0A4Y2WAH9-F1
#
_cell.length_a   1.000
_cell.length_b   1.000
_cell.length_c   1.000
_cell.angle_alpha   90.00
_cell.angle_beta   90.00
_cell.angle_gamma   90.00
#
_symmetry.space_group_name_H-M   'P 1'
#
loop_
_entity.id
_entity.type
_entity.pdbx_description
1 polymer ?
#
loop_
_entity_poly.entity_id
_entity_poly.type
_entity_poly.pdbx_seq_one_letter_code
_entity_poly.pdbx_strand_id
1 'polypeptide(L)'
;MKPVLDAVVKLVNTIRSRGLTHRQFRDFLRSVQSEYSDVLYYTKVRWLSAGCDFERVWQLKDDIVSFFHEKQCSSECEMLEDTEWLSDFAFFTDLLCHMNNLNVKM
;
A
#
# COMPACT_ATOMS: atom_id res chain seq x y z
N MET A 1 1.90 -15.71 0.26
CA MET A 1 1.72 -14.86 1.46
C MET A 1 2.93 -13.99 1.76
N LYS A 2 4.06 -14.57 2.20
CA LYS A 2 5.26 -13.80 2.58
C LYS A 2 5.81 -12.89 1.47
N PRO A 3 5.85 -13.33 0.19
CA PRO A 3 6.32 -12.47 -0.91
C PRO A 3 5.46 -11.22 -1.12
N VAL A 4 4.13 -11.35 -1.05
CA VAL A 4 3.19 -10.22 -1.19
C VAL A 4 3.36 -9.24 -0.03
N LEU A 5 3.43 -9.76 1.20
CA LEU A 5 3.62 -8.94 2.39
C LEU A 5 4.94 -8.15 2.32
N ASP A 6 6.05 -8.83 2.03
CA ASP A 6 7.37 -8.20 1.97
C ASP A 6 7.43 -7.13 0.86
N ALA A 7 6.75 -7.37 -0.26
CA ALA A 7 6.70 -6.43 -1.38
C ALA A 7 5.87 -5.16 -1.05
N VAL A 8 4.67 -5.33 -0.46
CA VAL A 8 3.85 -4.20 0.01
C VAL A 8 4.57 -3.39 1.09
N VAL A 9 5.22 -4.07 2.04
CA VAL A 9 5.99 -3.42 3.11
C VAL A 9 7.16 -2.64 2.52
N LYS A 10 7.87 -3.19 1.53
CA LYS A 10 8.95 -2.50 0.83
C LYS A 10 8.43 -1.23 0.14
N LEU A 11 7.33 -1.32 -0.60
CA LEU A 11 6.69 -0.21 -1.30
C LEU A 11 6.30 0.93 -0.34
N VAL A 12 5.57 0.61 0.73
CA VAL A 12 5.17 1.58 1.76
C VAL A 12 6.39 2.23 2.41
N ASN A 13 7.43 1.44 2.69
CA ASN A 13 8.67 1.97 3.24
C ASN A 13 9.42 2.86 2.25
N THR A 14 9.44 2.60 0.95
CA THR A 14 10.02 3.53 -0.04
C THR A 14 9.33 4.88 0.03
N ILE A 15 7.99 4.90 0.04
CA ILE A 15 7.20 6.13 0.10
C ILE A 15 7.46 6.88 1.42
N ARG A 16 7.45 6.16 2.54
CA ARG A 16 7.45 6.75 3.89
C ARG A 16 8.83 7.03 4.47
N SER A 17 9.86 6.27 4.11
CA SER A 17 11.22 6.40 4.69
C SER A 17 11.94 7.67 4.25
N ARG A 18 11.61 8.18 3.06
CA ARG A 18 12.22 9.39 2.49
C ARG A 18 11.28 10.57 2.66
N GLY A 19 11.64 11.51 3.54
CA GLY A 19 10.77 12.65 3.87
C GLY A 19 10.36 13.52 2.68
N LEU A 20 11.23 13.68 1.68
CA LEU A 20 10.88 14.39 0.44
C LEU A 20 9.87 13.61 -0.40
N THR A 21 10.12 12.33 -0.64
CA THR A 21 9.23 11.44 -1.40
C THR A 21 7.85 11.38 -0.75
N HIS A 22 7.80 11.26 0.58
CA HIS A 22 6.54 11.23 1.32
C HIS A 22 5.72 12.51 1.13
N ARG A 23 6.35 13.69 1.23
CA ARG A 23 5.66 14.97 0.98
C ARG A 23 5.16 15.08 -0.46
N GLN A 24 6.00 14.73 -1.43
CA GLN A 24 5.63 14.75 -2.84
C GLN A 24 4.47 13.81 -3.15
N PHE A 25 4.46 12.62 -2.56
CA PHE A 25 3.37 11.67 -2.69
C PHE A 25 2.06 12.21 -2.12
N ARG A 26 2.09 12.83 -0.92
CA ARG A 26 0.89 13.46 -0.33
C ARG A 26 0.35 14.63 -1.16
N ASP A 27 1.24 15.44 -1.72
CA ASP A 27 0.84 16.55 -2.59
C ASP A 27 0.26 16.03 -3.91
N PHE A 28 0.83 14.95 -4.46
CA PHE A 28 0.27 14.23 -5.60
C PHE A 28 -1.14 13.72 -5.32
N LEU A 29 -1.35 12.97 -4.22
CA LEU A 29 -2.67 12.44 -3.83
C LEU A 29 -3.73 13.55 -3.68
N ARG A 30 -3.33 14.72 -3.18
CA ARG A 30 -4.23 15.89 -3.11
C ARG A 30 -4.57 16.44 -4.49
N SER A 31 -3.62 16.48 -5.41
CA SER A 31 -3.83 16.99 -6.76
C SER A 31 -4.78 16.10 -7.57
N VAL A 32 -4.71 14.78 -7.40
CA VAL A 32 -5.60 13.82 -8.06
C VAL A 32 -6.93 13.60 -7.32
N GLN A 33 -7.14 14.30 -6.20
CA GLN A 33 -8.31 14.14 -5.33
C GLN A 33 -8.56 12.67 -4.92
N SER A 34 -7.47 11.97 -4.61
CA SER A 34 -7.52 10.56 -4.19
C SER A 34 -8.35 10.37 -2.91
N GLU A 35 -8.92 9.17 -2.75
CA GLU A 35 -9.71 8.78 -1.58
C GLU A 35 -8.94 8.97 -0.27
N TYR A 36 -7.63 8.71 -0.29
CA TYR A 36 -6.76 8.88 0.87
C TYR A 36 -5.70 9.95 0.62
N SER A 37 -5.36 10.68 1.67
CA SER A 37 -4.32 11.72 1.62
C SER A 37 -2.90 11.20 1.93
N ASP A 38 -2.76 9.92 2.26
CA ASP A 38 -1.49 9.27 2.62
C ASP A 38 -1.62 7.74 2.70
N VAL A 39 -0.50 7.02 2.57
CA VAL A 39 -0.38 5.60 2.93
C VAL A 39 -0.16 5.43 4.44
N LEU A 40 -0.63 4.32 5.01
CA LEU A 40 -0.36 4.00 6.42
C LEU A 40 1.06 3.50 6.62
N TYR A 41 1.69 3.90 7.73
CA TYR A 41 3.04 3.43 8.05
C TYR A 41 3.00 2.04 8.67
N TYR A 42 3.50 1.05 7.93
CA TYR A 42 3.58 -0.32 8.44
C TYR A 42 4.58 -0.42 9.59
N THR A 43 4.16 -1.04 10.70
CA THR A 43 5.05 -1.44 11.80
C THR A 43 4.76 -2.88 12.19
N LYS A 44 5.79 -3.71 12.39
CA LYS A 44 5.65 -5.14 12.75
C LYS A 44 4.78 -5.38 14.00
N VAL A 45 4.76 -4.43 14.92
CA VAL A 45 3.98 -4.49 16.17
C VAL A 45 2.47 -4.41 15.91
N ARG A 46 2.04 -3.84 14.78
CA ARG A 46 0.64 -3.62 14.39
C ARG A 46 0.13 -4.62 13.35
N TRP A 47 0.76 -5.79 13.24
CA TRP A 47 0.38 -6.78 12.22
C TRP A 47 -1.09 -7.24 12.33
N LEU A 48 -1.69 -7.23 13.53
CA LEU A 48 -3.11 -7.53 13.73
C LEU A 48 -4.06 -6.48 13.13
N SER A 49 -3.62 -5.23 13.01
CA SER A 49 -4.33 -4.14 12.32
C SER A 49 -3.88 -3.95 10.87
N ALA A 50 -3.02 -4.83 10.34
CA ALA A 50 -2.45 -4.69 9.00
C ALA A 50 -3.50 -4.79 7.87
N GLY A 51 -4.70 -5.31 8.13
CA GLY A 51 -5.80 -5.28 7.17
C GLY A 51 -6.12 -3.88 6.68
N CYS A 52 -6.20 -2.89 7.58
CA CYS A 52 -6.45 -1.50 7.21
C CYS A 52 -5.28 -0.88 6.41
N ASP A 53 -4.05 -1.30 6.69
CA ASP A 53 -2.86 -0.84 5.95
C ASP A 53 -2.88 -1.37 4.51
N PHE A 54 -3.19 -2.67 4.35
CA PHE A 54 -3.26 -3.34 3.05
C PHE A 54 -4.41 -2.84 2.20
N GLU A 55 -5.59 -2.67 2.80
CA GLU A 55 -6.76 -2.10 2.15
C GLU A 55 -6.47 -0.70 1.61
N ARG A 56 -5.76 0.14 2.37
CA ARG A 56 -5.40 1.47 1.88
C ARG A 56 -4.43 1.43 0.70
N VAL A 57 -3.44 0.53 0.73
CA VAL A 57 -2.53 0.35 -0.41
C VAL A 57 -3.30 -0.18 -1.63
N TRP A 58 -4.27 -1.07 -1.42
CA TRP A 58 -5.15 -1.56 -2.48
C TRP A 58 -5.95 -0.44 -3.15
N GLN A 59 -6.58 0.44 -2.37
CA GLN A 59 -7.34 1.57 -2.91
C GLN A 59 -6.44 2.59 -3.62
N LEU A 60 -5.20 2.79 -3.13
CA LEU A 60 -4.24 3.72 -3.71
C LEU A 60 -3.38 3.13 -4.84
N LYS A 61 -3.56 1.87 -5.24
CA LYS A 61 -2.61 1.18 -6.15
C LYS A 61 -2.40 1.94 -7.46
N ASP A 62 -3.45 2.49 -8.05
CA ASP A 62 -3.40 3.18 -9.34
C ASP A 62 -2.72 4.55 -9.20
N ASP A 63 -2.96 5.24 -8.09
CA ASP A 63 -2.28 6.49 -7.73
C ASP A 63 -0.79 6.26 -7.45
N ILE A 64 -0.45 5.16 -6.78
CA ILE A 64 0.92 4.76 -6.49
C ILE A 64 1.67 4.48 -7.79
N VAL A 65 1.08 3.69 -8.71
CA VAL A 65 1.66 3.43 -10.03
C VAL A 65 1.89 4.74 -10.77
N SER A 66 0.88 5.61 -10.85
CA SER A 66 0.98 6.91 -11.52
C SER A 66 2.10 7.78 -10.95
N PHE A 67 2.20 7.87 -9.63
CA PHE A 67 3.26 8.62 -8.95
C PHE A 67 4.68 8.10 -9.27
N PHE A 68 4.88 6.78 -9.28
CA PHE A 68 6.19 6.20 -9.58
C PHE A 68 6.57 6.31 -11.07
N HIS A 69 5.58 6.30 -11.98
CA HIS A 69 5.79 6.65 -13.39
C HIS A 69 6.26 8.10 -13.56
N GLU A 70 5.61 9.06 -12.90
CA GLU A 70 6.05 10.47 -12.92
C GLU A 70 7.48 10.66 -12.38
N LYS A 71 7.89 9.83 -11.42
CA LYS A 71 9.24 9.84 -10.82
C LYS A 71 10.30 9.11 -11.63
N GLN A 72 9.94 8.46 -12.75
CA GLN A 72 10.83 7.56 -13.51
C GLN A 72 11.41 6.43 -12.63
N CYS A 73 10.62 5.95 -11.67
CA CYS A 73 10.96 4.87 -10.73
C CYS A 73 9.92 3.73 -10.77
N SER A 74 9.45 3.36 -11.97
CA SER A 74 8.44 2.32 -12.16
C SER A 74 8.84 0.95 -11.58
N SER A 75 10.14 0.66 -11.49
CA SER A 75 10.64 -0.59 -10.89
C SER A 75 10.31 -0.76 -9.40
N GLU A 76 9.93 0.31 -8.70
CA GLU A 76 9.46 0.25 -7.32
C GLU A 76 8.01 -0.25 -7.22
N CYS A 77 7.23 -0.16 -8.31
CA CYS A 77 5.80 -0.52 -8.36
C CYS A 77 5.43 -1.56 -9.43
N GLU A 78 6.39 -2.19 -10.13
CA GLU A 78 6.14 -3.21 -11.17
C GLU A 78 5.16 -4.31 -10.72
N MET A 79 5.21 -4.71 -9.44
CA MET A 79 4.31 -5.70 -8.86
C MET A 79 2.82 -5.31 -8.95
N LEU A 80 2.51 -4.01 -8.97
CA LEU A 80 1.14 -3.49 -9.06
C LEU A 80 0.60 -3.52 -10.50
N GLU A 81 1.44 -3.83 -11.49
CA GLU A 81 1.04 -4.00 -12.89
C GLU A 81 0.85 -5.48 -13.26
N ASP A 82 1.34 -6.40 -12.42
CA ASP A 82 1.18 -7.84 -12.60
C ASP A 82 -0.21 -8.31 -12.12
N THR A 83 -1.00 -8.86 -13.05
CA THR A 83 -2.39 -9.29 -12.79
C THR A 83 -2.46 -10.50 -11.86
N GLU A 84 -1.51 -11.42 -11.94
CA GLU A 84 -1.46 -12.60 -11.06
C GLU A 84 -1.13 -12.15 -9.63
N TRP A 85 -0.13 -11.27 -9.50
CA TRP A 85 0.23 -10.69 -8.22
C TRP A 85 -0.90 -9.86 -7.60
N LEU A 86 -1.61 -9.06 -8.40
CA LEU A 86 -2.78 -8.30 -7.93
C LEU A 86 -3.90 -9.20 -7.40
N SER A 87 -4.11 -10.37 -8.02
CA SER A 87 -5.10 -11.34 -7.56
C SER A 87 -4.74 -11.90 -6.19
N ASP A 88 -3.47 -12.26 -5.99
CA ASP A 88 -2.94 -12.65 -4.69
C ASP A 88 -3.06 -11.51 -3.67
N PHE A 89 -2.71 -10.28 -4.05
CA PHE A 89 -2.78 -9.12 -3.18
C PHE A 89 -4.21 -8.78 -2.75
N ALA A 90 -5.19 -8.88 -3.64
CA ALA A 90 -6.61 -8.74 -3.32
C ALA A 90 -7.05 -9.77 -2.28
N PHE A 91 -6.73 -11.05 -2.54
CA PHE A 91 -7.06 -12.15 -1.63
C PHE A 91 -6.42 -11.95 -0.25
N PHE A 92 -5.16 -11.51 -0.18
CA PHE A 92 -4.51 -11.21 1.09
C PHE A 92 -5.15 -10.05 1.83
N THR A 93 -5.54 -9.01 1.09
CA THR A 93 -6.22 -7.84 1.67
C THR A 93 -7.54 -8.25 2.30
N ASP A 94 -8.36 -9.04 1.60
CA ASP A 94 -9.63 -9.54 2.12
C ASP A 94 -9.44 -10.43 3.36
N LEU A 95 -8.46 -11.33 3.32
CA LEU A 95 -8.14 -12.20 4.45
C LEU A 95 -7.70 -11.39 5.69
N LEU A 96 -6.83 -10.40 5.50
CA LEU A 96 -6.33 -9.55 6.58
C LEU A 96 -7.45 -8.66 7.15
N CYS A 97 -8.32 -8.11 6.30
CA CYS A 97 -9.50 -7.37 6.73
C CYS A 97 -10.45 -8.24 7.55
N HIS A 98 -10.68 -9.49 7.13
CA HIS A 98 -11.49 -10.44 7.91
C HIS A 98 -10.87 -10.73 9.29
N MET A 99 -9.56 -10.99 9.34
CA MET A 99 -8.85 -11.20 10.61
C MET A 99 -8.92 -9.97 11.52
N ASN A 100 -8.76 -8.76 10.97
CA ASN A 100 -8.86 -7.52 11.74
C ASN A 100 -10.26 -7.34 12.33
N ASN A 101 -11.30 -7.65 11.56
CA ASN A 101 -12.69 -7.62 12.03
C ASN A 101 -12.98 -8.61 13.16
N LEU A 102 -12.34 -9.79 13.15
CA LEU A 102 -12.44 -10.74 14.25
C LEU A 102 -11.71 -10.22 15.50
N ASN A 103 -10.55 -9.59 15.33
CA ASN A 103 -9.76 -9.06 16.43
C ASN A 103 -10.42 -7.86 17.12
N VAL A 104 -11.17 -7.01 16.38
CA VAL A 104 -11.92 -5.88 16.96
C VAL A 104 -13.15 -6.34 17.75
N LYS A 105 -13.64 -7.56 17.49
CA LYS A 105 -14.84 -8.13 18.13
C LYS A 105 -14.54 -9.01 19.36
N MET A 106 -13.26 -9.21 19.70
CA MET A 106 -12.81 -9.89 20.93
C MET A 106 -12.34 -8.85 21.95
#